data_AF-A0A6B1KJB0-F1
#
_entry.id   AF-A0A6B1KJB0-F1
#
_cell.length_a   1.000
_cell.length_b   1.000
_cell.length_c   1.000
_cell.angle_alpha   90.00
_cell.angle_beta   90.00
_cell.angle_gamma   90.00
#
_symmetry.space_group_name_H-M   'P 1'
#
loop_
_entity.id
_entity.type
_entity.pdbx_description
1 polymer ?
#
loop_
_entity_poly.entity_id
_entity_poly.type
_entity_poly.pdbx_seq_one_letter_code
_entity_poly.pdbx_strand_id
1 'polypeptide(L)'
;MNDWPEGFSGDNRGNRYGRGSSSAQPESARVMRQVRRGPAASPGQAGYGGAPPYSSGVPQQPSYVDGGGYGPGDGYDSGYNTGQVYGSPGGRGPGGPGDGMYEPRPAPNWRRRIKVTAITLVTVLVVTSVATYFWADSKLNRDVDLSKVIDRPEAGEGTNYLIVGSDSREGMSAEEKKKLHTGSAEGKRTDSMMILHTGGNGPTLISLPRDSNVTIPSYKGSDSGKLYPATGRQTKLNAAYAEDGPELLVRTVEANTGLHIDHYVEIGFAGFANIVDAVGGVEMDIPQDIKDTKSGADFKKGKQTLNGDQALAFVRTRYALAGSDLDRTKNQQKFLSALANQVATPSTVLNPFKLYPTMGAGLDSLVVDKDMGLFDLASMFWAMKGVSGGDGKSMNMPIAGNSANGNLQWDTAKVKTLVSQLKNDETVTVSGN
;
A
#
# COMPACT_ATOMS: atom_id res chain seq x y z
N MET A 1 5.96 64.18 18.18
CA MET A 1 5.60 65.55 18.60
C MET A 1 4.10 65.58 18.79
N ASN A 2 3.45 65.87 19.92
CA ASN A 2 3.82 66.02 21.35
C ASN A 2 2.50 65.74 22.14
N ASP A 3 2.40 65.17 23.35
CA ASP A 3 3.29 64.45 24.27
C ASP A 3 2.43 63.55 25.22
N TRP A 4 3.04 62.86 26.19
CA TRP A 4 2.36 62.16 27.30
C TRP A 4 2.49 62.93 28.63
N PRO A 5 1.56 62.78 29.60
CA PRO A 5 1.79 63.10 31.00
C PRO A 5 1.98 61.83 31.86
N GLU A 6 3.07 61.79 32.64
CA GLU A 6 3.26 60.84 33.74
C GLU A 6 2.66 61.36 35.06
N GLY A 7 2.45 60.45 36.01
CA GLY A 7 2.80 60.71 37.41
C GLY A 7 1.66 61.02 38.37
N PHE A 8 1.32 60.02 39.20
CA PHE A 8 0.95 60.28 40.59
C PHE A 8 1.48 59.18 41.51
N SER A 9 2.23 59.59 42.53
CA SER A 9 2.77 58.73 43.59
C SER A 9 1.98 58.94 44.89
N GLY A 10 1.98 57.95 45.80
CA GLY A 10 1.26 58.06 47.07
C GLY A 10 1.25 56.78 47.90
N ASP A 11 2.26 56.60 48.75
CA ASP A 11 2.31 55.54 49.75
C ASP A 11 1.31 55.74 50.90
N ASN A 12 0.65 54.66 51.37
CA ASN A 12 0.75 54.29 52.80
C ASN A 12 0.14 52.92 53.19
N ARG A 13 1.01 52.02 53.65
CA ARG A 13 0.97 51.22 54.91
C ARG A 13 -0.38 50.77 55.50
N GLY A 14 -0.50 49.47 55.83
CA GLY A 14 -1.49 49.00 56.82
C GLY A 14 -1.70 47.49 57.01
N ASN A 15 -0.74 46.77 57.60
CA ASN A 15 -0.77 45.34 57.96
C ASN A 15 -2.09 44.80 58.58
N ARG A 16 -2.50 43.53 58.28
CA ARG A 16 -2.29 42.35 59.18
C ARG A 16 -2.94 41.01 58.74
N TYR A 17 -2.10 39.97 58.77
CA TYR A 17 -2.31 38.53 59.09
C TYR A 17 -3.40 37.65 58.42
N GLY A 18 -2.92 36.56 57.82
CA GLY A 18 -3.66 35.30 57.60
C GLY A 18 -2.67 34.14 57.43
N ARG A 19 -2.61 33.21 58.39
CA ARG A 19 -1.70 32.03 58.38
C ARG A 19 -2.28 30.90 57.52
N GLY A 20 -1.43 30.22 56.74
CA GLY A 20 -1.78 28.97 56.07
C GLY A 20 -0.53 28.28 55.51
N SER A 21 -0.13 27.16 56.11
CA SER A 21 1.16 26.50 55.85
C SER A 21 0.99 25.04 55.41
N SER A 22 1.58 24.67 54.28
CA SER A 22 2.16 23.32 54.07
C SER A 22 3.02 23.29 52.81
N SER A 23 4.31 23.04 53.00
CA SER A 23 5.31 22.85 51.94
C SER A 23 5.24 21.44 51.33
N ALA A 24 5.31 21.33 50.00
CA ALA A 24 5.70 20.11 49.32
C ALA A 24 7.03 20.35 48.60
N GLN A 25 8.11 19.78 49.12
CA GLN A 25 9.45 19.84 48.54
C GLN A 25 9.70 18.55 47.75
N PRO A 26 10.32 18.60 46.56
CA PRO A 26 10.50 17.40 45.71
C PRO A 26 11.50 16.41 46.33
N GLU A 27 11.14 15.12 46.38
CA GLU A 27 12.08 14.05 46.73
C GLU A 27 13.18 13.90 45.65
N SER A 28 14.41 13.67 46.10
CA SER A 28 15.56 13.42 45.24
C SER A 28 16.01 11.96 45.25
N ALA A 29 16.30 11.45 44.05
CA ALA A 29 17.07 10.24 43.70
C ALA A 29 17.23 9.11 44.75
N ARG A 30 16.52 7.99 44.54
CA ARG A 30 16.94 6.68 45.07
C ARG A 30 17.84 5.96 44.07
N VAL A 31 19.08 5.68 44.48
CA VAL A 31 20.10 4.98 43.69
C VAL A 31 19.83 3.48 43.67
N MET A 32 19.66 2.88 42.49
CA MET A 32 19.68 1.42 42.33
C MET A 32 21.12 0.88 42.20
N ARG A 33 21.34 -0.31 42.75
CA ARG A 33 22.66 -0.92 42.92
C ARG A 33 23.17 -1.56 41.62
N GLN A 34 24.23 -1.01 41.05
CA GLN A 34 24.91 -1.60 39.88
C GLN A 34 25.57 -2.95 40.23
N VAL A 35 25.35 -3.97 39.39
CA VAL A 35 26.07 -5.25 39.46
C VAL A 35 27.39 -5.10 38.70
N ARG A 36 28.51 -5.03 39.42
CA ARG A 36 29.85 -5.12 38.82
C ARG A 36 30.12 -6.57 38.38
N ARG A 37 30.32 -6.80 37.07
CA ARG A 37 31.22 -7.87 36.58
C ARG A 37 32.62 -7.29 36.42
N GLY A 38 33.63 -8.07 36.80
CA GLY A 38 35.04 -7.63 36.80
C GLY A 38 35.65 -7.53 35.40
N PRO A 39 36.82 -6.85 35.27
CA PRO A 39 37.48 -6.65 33.99
C PRO A 39 38.15 -7.94 33.49
N ALA A 40 38.02 -8.22 32.19
CA ALA A 40 38.82 -9.22 31.50
C ALA A 40 40.20 -8.64 31.13
N ALA A 41 41.25 -9.41 31.37
CA ALA A 41 42.62 -9.05 30.99
C ALA A 41 43.06 -9.84 29.75
N SER A 42 43.77 -9.15 28.86
CA SER A 42 44.70 -9.69 27.85
C SER A 42 46.12 -9.19 28.23
N PRO A 43 47.24 -9.71 27.67
CA PRO A 43 47.38 -10.70 26.59
C PRO A 43 48.36 -11.88 26.93
N GLY A 44 48.54 -12.82 25.99
CA GLY A 44 49.54 -13.90 26.08
C GLY A 44 49.81 -14.56 24.72
N GLN A 45 51.03 -15.05 24.46
CA GLN A 45 51.58 -15.35 23.13
C GLN A 45 52.24 -16.74 23.07
N ALA A 46 52.28 -17.36 21.87
CA ALA A 46 52.91 -18.65 21.49
C ALA A 46 52.27 -19.94 22.10
N GLY A 47 52.36 -21.12 21.46
CA GLY A 47 52.87 -21.48 20.13
C GLY A 47 52.88 -23.01 19.88
N TYR A 48 52.97 -23.41 18.60
CA TYR A 48 53.36 -24.74 18.05
C TYR A 48 52.78 -26.08 18.58
N GLY A 49 52.16 -26.83 17.66
CA GLY A 49 52.58 -28.23 17.37
C GLY A 49 51.68 -29.39 17.80
N GLY A 50 51.54 -30.39 16.92
CA GLY A 50 51.13 -31.77 17.28
C GLY A 50 49.80 -32.26 16.68
N ALA A 51 49.87 -33.31 15.87
CA ALA A 51 48.74 -34.15 15.46
C ALA A 51 49.00 -35.61 15.96
N PRO A 52 48.20 -36.62 15.53
CA PRO A 52 46.94 -37.13 16.10
C PRO A 52 47.23 -38.50 16.81
N PRO A 53 46.41 -39.60 16.83
CA PRO A 53 45.00 -39.82 16.43
C PRO A 53 44.14 -40.71 17.39
N TYR A 54 42.85 -40.88 17.05
CA TYR A 54 42.04 -42.14 16.95
C TYR A 54 40.60 -42.11 17.50
N SER A 55 39.73 -42.86 16.80
CA SER A 55 38.45 -43.47 17.23
C SER A 55 37.22 -42.55 17.34
N SER A 56 36.00 -42.90 16.89
CA SER A 56 35.50 -43.95 15.96
C SER A 56 34.02 -43.64 15.60
N GLY A 57 33.51 -44.22 14.50
CA GLY A 57 32.09 -44.63 14.44
C GLY A 57 31.17 -43.94 13.41
N VAL A 58 31.21 -44.40 12.16
CA VAL A 58 30.05 -44.31 11.22
C VAL A 58 29.94 -45.65 10.48
N PRO A 59 28.82 -46.38 10.53
CA PRO A 59 28.64 -47.59 9.74
C PRO A 59 28.30 -47.27 8.27
N GLN A 60 28.98 -47.92 7.34
CA GLN A 60 28.67 -47.91 5.91
C GLN A 60 27.71 -49.04 5.52
N GLN A 61 27.03 -48.86 4.37
CA GLN A 61 26.39 -49.95 3.64
C GLN A 61 27.44 -50.95 3.10
N PRO A 62 27.10 -52.24 2.96
CA PRO A 62 27.75 -53.14 2.03
C PRO A 62 26.89 -53.41 0.80
N SER A 63 27.46 -53.22 -0.39
CA SER A 63 27.11 -53.98 -1.59
C SER A 63 28.06 -55.18 -1.71
N TYR A 64 27.61 -56.30 -2.30
CA TYR A 64 28.37 -57.10 -3.28
C TYR A 64 27.50 -58.20 -3.90
N VAL A 65 28.06 -59.00 -4.81
CA VAL A 65 27.41 -59.58 -5.99
C VAL A 65 27.69 -61.09 -6.11
N ASP A 66 26.63 -61.83 -6.50
CA ASP A 66 26.58 -63.14 -7.19
C ASP A 66 27.10 -64.42 -6.49
N GLY A 67 26.48 -65.56 -6.84
CA GLY A 67 26.74 -66.90 -6.31
C GLY A 67 25.45 -67.73 -6.14
N GLY A 68 24.96 -68.38 -7.21
CA GLY A 68 23.70 -69.12 -7.21
C GLY A 68 23.73 -70.56 -6.66
N GLY A 69 22.56 -71.10 -6.31
CA GLY A 69 22.39 -72.53 -5.99
C GLY A 69 21.08 -72.91 -5.27
N TYR A 70 20.14 -73.52 -6.02
CA TYR A 70 19.09 -74.48 -5.63
C TYR A 70 18.32 -74.38 -4.29
N GLY A 71 16.98 -74.42 -4.37
CA GLY A 71 16.10 -74.95 -3.31
C GLY A 71 14.87 -74.07 -2.98
N PRO A 72 13.61 -74.55 -3.16
CA PRO A 72 12.43 -73.69 -3.05
C PRO A 72 11.75 -73.73 -1.67
N GLY A 73 11.10 -72.62 -1.29
CA GLY A 73 10.21 -72.54 -0.13
C GLY A 73 9.45 -71.21 -0.05
N ASP A 74 8.13 -71.29 -0.24
CA ASP A 74 7.09 -70.37 0.24
C ASP A 74 7.18 -68.87 -0.15
N GLY A 75 6.73 -68.59 -1.37
CA GLY A 75 6.45 -67.25 -1.89
C GLY A 75 5.01 -66.78 -1.61
N TYR A 76 4.91 -65.74 -0.79
CA TYR A 76 3.87 -64.72 -0.61
C TYR A 76 2.57 -64.76 -1.46
N ASP A 77 1.47 -64.60 -0.73
CA ASP A 77 0.16 -64.16 -1.21
C ASP A 77 0.25 -62.85 -2.05
N SER A 78 -0.22 -62.92 -3.29
CA SER A 78 -0.58 -61.73 -4.08
C SER A 78 -1.94 -61.92 -4.75
N GLY A 79 -2.97 -61.36 -4.12
CA GLY A 79 -4.35 -61.41 -4.58
C GLY A 79 -4.60 -60.58 -5.85
N TYR A 80 -4.21 -61.11 -7.01
CA TYR A 80 -4.71 -60.66 -8.32
C TYR A 80 -5.71 -61.67 -8.87
N ASN A 81 -7.00 -61.44 -8.59
CA ASN A 81 -8.09 -62.28 -9.09
C ASN A 81 -8.39 -61.97 -10.57
N THR A 82 -7.69 -62.66 -11.47
CA THR A 82 -8.03 -62.74 -12.91
C THR A 82 -8.35 -64.19 -13.31
N GLY A 83 -9.32 -64.79 -12.61
CA GLY A 83 -9.83 -66.13 -12.92
C GLY A 83 -10.66 -66.19 -14.22
N GLN A 84 -9.99 -66.29 -15.37
CA GLN A 84 -10.59 -66.70 -16.65
C GLN A 84 -9.89 -67.94 -17.25
N VAL A 85 -10.06 -69.12 -16.64
CA VAL A 85 -9.89 -70.39 -17.37
C VAL A 85 -10.82 -71.46 -16.77
N TYR A 86 -11.76 -71.97 -17.56
CA TYR A 86 -11.89 -73.40 -17.94
C TYR A 86 -13.25 -73.68 -18.59
N GLY A 87 -13.30 -73.53 -19.91
CA GLY A 87 -14.34 -74.15 -20.72
C GLY A 87 -13.97 -75.60 -21.02
N SER A 88 -14.45 -76.55 -20.22
CA SER A 88 -14.39 -77.98 -20.54
C SER A 88 -15.75 -78.44 -21.08
N PRO A 89 -15.84 -79.06 -22.27
CA PRO A 89 -17.12 -79.34 -22.91
C PRO A 89 -17.71 -80.69 -22.49
N GLY A 90 -18.79 -80.68 -21.70
CA GLY A 90 -19.59 -81.88 -21.47
C GLY A 90 -20.55 -81.76 -20.27
N GLY A 91 -21.87 -81.84 -20.51
CA GLY A 91 -22.86 -81.82 -19.44
C GLY A 91 -24.25 -81.35 -19.87
N ARG A 92 -24.98 -82.17 -20.65
CA ARG A 92 -26.37 -81.89 -21.01
C ARG A 92 -27.30 -82.42 -19.90
N GLY A 93 -27.86 -81.52 -19.08
CA GLY A 93 -28.80 -81.87 -18.00
C GLY A 93 -29.73 -80.69 -17.68
N PRO A 94 -31.07 -80.84 -17.75
CA PRO A 94 -32.01 -79.72 -17.62
C PRO A 94 -32.61 -79.58 -16.21
N GLY A 95 -32.95 -78.34 -15.84
CA GLY A 95 -33.98 -78.04 -14.83
C GLY A 95 -33.45 -77.60 -13.46
N GLY A 96 -33.65 -76.32 -13.15
CA GLY A 96 -33.44 -75.73 -11.83
C GLY A 96 -33.78 -74.24 -11.83
N PRO A 97 -35.01 -73.84 -11.43
CA PRO A 97 -35.40 -72.43 -11.42
C PRO A 97 -34.81 -71.73 -10.18
N GLY A 98 -33.84 -70.87 -10.43
CA GLY A 98 -33.20 -70.03 -9.42
C GLY A 98 -33.04 -68.62 -9.96
N ASP A 99 -34.18 -67.93 -10.19
CA ASP A 99 -34.24 -66.56 -10.69
C ASP A 99 -33.74 -65.55 -9.63
N GLY A 100 -32.43 -65.56 -9.41
CA GLY A 100 -31.72 -64.42 -8.86
C GLY A 100 -31.73 -63.30 -9.89
N MET A 101 -32.83 -62.53 -9.93
CA MET A 101 -32.93 -61.33 -10.74
C MET A 101 -31.84 -60.34 -10.32
N TYR A 102 -30.72 -60.35 -11.04
CA TYR A 102 -29.82 -59.20 -11.08
C TYR A 102 -30.57 -58.06 -11.76
N GLU A 103 -31.25 -57.24 -10.97
CA GLU A 103 -31.83 -55.99 -11.45
C GLU A 103 -30.73 -55.22 -12.19
N PRO A 104 -30.92 -54.89 -13.49
CA PRO A 104 -29.93 -54.13 -14.23
C PRO A 104 -29.81 -52.75 -13.58
N ARG A 105 -28.67 -52.50 -12.92
CA ARG A 105 -28.40 -51.24 -12.21
C ARG A 105 -28.78 -50.06 -13.11
N PRO A 106 -29.69 -49.15 -12.67
CA PRO A 106 -30.21 -48.12 -13.55
C PRO A 106 -29.07 -47.27 -14.10
N ALA A 107 -29.10 -47.07 -15.43
CA ALA A 107 -28.03 -46.38 -16.14
C ALA A 107 -27.73 -45.01 -15.48
N PRO A 108 -26.45 -44.62 -15.31
CA PRO A 108 -26.13 -43.38 -14.63
C PRO A 108 -26.84 -42.19 -15.28
N ASN A 109 -27.65 -41.47 -14.50
CA ASN A 109 -28.32 -40.26 -14.94
C ASN A 109 -27.30 -39.12 -15.13
N TRP A 110 -26.51 -39.17 -16.21
CA TRP A 110 -25.47 -38.20 -16.55
C TRP A 110 -26.01 -36.77 -16.59
N ARG A 111 -27.25 -36.56 -17.08
CA ARG A 111 -27.93 -35.26 -17.03
C ARG A 111 -28.09 -34.73 -15.59
N ARG A 112 -28.44 -35.59 -14.62
CA ARG A 112 -28.54 -35.22 -13.20
C ARG A 112 -27.17 -34.97 -12.58
N ARG A 113 -26.16 -35.79 -12.93
CA ARG A 113 -24.77 -35.59 -12.46
C ARG A 113 -24.19 -34.28 -12.95
N ILE A 114 -24.26 -34.01 -14.27
CA ILE A 114 -23.81 -32.74 -14.88
C ILE A 114 -24.55 -31.56 -14.24
N LYS A 115 -25.88 -31.63 -14.07
CA LYS A 115 -26.65 -30.57 -13.40
C LYS A 115 -26.19 -30.32 -11.96
N VAL A 116 -25.97 -31.38 -11.17
CA VAL A 116 -25.49 -31.24 -9.79
C VAL A 116 -24.07 -30.68 -9.77
N THR A 117 -23.14 -31.19 -10.57
CA THR A 117 -21.76 -30.68 -10.66
C THR A 117 -21.74 -29.21 -11.10
N ALA A 118 -22.55 -28.81 -12.08
CA ALA A 118 -22.67 -27.42 -12.51
C ALA A 118 -23.23 -26.53 -11.40
N ILE A 119 -24.28 -26.95 -10.70
CA ILE A 119 -24.82 -26.23 -9.54
C ILE A 119 -23.76 -26.11 -8.44
N THR A 120 -23.06 -27.19 -8.08
CA THR A 120 -21.99 -27.17 -7.08
C THR A 120 -20.86 -26.22 -7.48
N LEU A 121 -20.41 -26.24 -8.74
CA LEU A 121 -19.37 -25.32 -9.22
C LEU A 121 -19.83 -23.86 -9.15
N VAL A 122 -21.06 -23.56 -9.58
CA VAL A 122 -21.63 -22.20 -9.48
C VAL A 122 -21.80 -21.78 -8.01
N THR A 123 -22.27 -22.66 -7.13
CA THR A 123 -22.41 -22.38 -5.70
C THR A 123 -21.06 -22.12 -5.04
N VAL A 124 -20.04 -22.95 -5.33
CA VAL A 124 -18.68 -22.73 -4.83
C VAL A 124 -18.14 -21.40 -5.35
N LEU A 125 -18.28 -21.10 -6.64
CA LEU A 125 -17.83 -19.84 -7.23
C LEU A 125 -18.51 -18.64 -6.54
N VAL A 126 -19.84 -18.63 -6.39
CA VAL A 126 -20.59 -17.56 -5.71
C VAL A 126 -20.16 -17.41 -4.25
N VAL A 127 -20.07 -18.50 -3.49
CA VAL A 127 -19.65 -18.46 -2.07
C VAL A 127 -18.21 -17.96 -1.95
N THR A 128 -17.29 -18.42 -2.80
CA THR A 128 -15.91 -17.93 -2.82
C THR A 128 -15.87 -16.44 -3.19
N SER A 129 -16.54 -16.00 -4.26
CA SER A 129 -16.57 -14.58 -4.64
C SER A 129 -17.12 -13.66 -3.55
N VAL A 130 -18.20 -14.06 -2.87
CA VAL A 130 -18.77 -13.30 -1.74
C VAL A 130 -17.81 -13.29 -0.55
N ALA A 131 -17.19 -14.43 -0.20
CA ALA A 131 -16.21 -14.49 0.87
C ALA A 131 -14.95 -13.63 0.56
N THR A 132 -14.46 -13.67 -0.69
CA THR A 132 -13.35 -12.83 -1.17
C THR A 132 -13.68 -11.36 -1.10
N TYR A 133 -14.91 -10.96 -1.48
CA TYR A 133 -15.37 -9.57 -1.37
C TYR A 133 -15.36 -9.09 0.08
N PHE A 134 -16.01 -9.81 1.00
CA PHE A 134 -16.05 -9.39 2.41
C PHE A 134 -14.67 -9.45 3.09
N TRP A 135 -13.81 -10.39 2.71
CA TRP A 135 -12.41 -10.43 3.15
C TRP A 135 -11.63 -9.19 2.67
N ALA A 136 -11.75 -8.82 1.39
CA ALA A 136 -11.09 -7.65 0.83
C ALA A 136 -11.66 -6.34 1.39
N ASP A 137 -12.97 -6.27 1.65
CA ASP A 137 -13.59 -5.07 2.21
C ASP A 137 -13.18 -4.87 3.67
N SER A 138 -13.08 -5.97 4.45
CA SER A 138 -12.54 -5.94 5.82
C SER A 138 -11.06 -5.56 5.93
N LYS A 139 -10.36 -5.46 4.79
CA LYS A 139 -8.96 -5.06 4.67
C LYS A 139 -8.77 -3.57 4.41
N LEU A 140 -9.83 -2.83 4.08
CA LEU A 140 -9.74 -1.39 3.81
C LEU A 140 -9.63 -0.60 5.11
N ASN A 141 -8.57 0.22 5.22
CA ASN A 141 -8.47 1.16 6.32
C ASN A 141 -9.24 2.46 6.02
N ARG A 142 -10.45 2.58 6.56
CA ARG A 142 -11.40 3.67 6.30
C ARG A 142 -11.36 4.79 7.35
N ASP A 143 -10.18 5.37 7.59
CA ASP A 143 -9.97 6.37 8.65
C ASP A 143 -10.46 7.78 8.29
N VAL A 144 -10.52 8.15 7.00
CA VAL A 144 -10.77 9.55 6.59
C VAL A 144 -12.27 9.85 6.52
N ASP A 145 -12.71 10.92 7.18
CA ASP A 145 -14.13 11.24 7.32
C ASP A 145 -14.51 12.51 6.55
N LEU A 146 -14.82 12.36 5.25
CA LEU A 146 -15.20 13.47 4.39
C LEU A 146 -16.51 14.15 4.82
N SER A 147 -17.32 13.55 5.70
CA SER A 147 -18.50 14.20 6.29
C SER A 147 -18.15 15.32 7.28
N LYS A 148 -16.90 15.37 7.78
CA LYS A 148 -16.39 16.49 8.59
C LYS A 148 -16.03 17.72 7.77
N VAL A 149 -15.84 17.56 6.44
CA VAL A 149 -15.47 18.65 5.53
C VAL A 149 -16.69 19.56 5.31
N ILE A 150 -16.59 20.82 5.77
CA ILE A 150 -17.67 21.82 5.69
C ILE A 150 -17.63 22.61 4.37
N ASP A 151 -18.76 23.25 4.03
CA ASP A 151 -18.98 24.10 2.84
C ASP A 151 -18.38 23.54 1.54
N ARG A 152 -18.59 22.25 1.28
CA ARG A 152 -18.09 21.55 0.10
C ARG A 152 -18.74 22.12 -1.18
N PRO A 153 -18.00 22.21 -2.31
CA PRO A 153 -18.60 22.49 -3.61
C PRO A 153 -19.68 21.45 -3.93
N GLU A 154 -20.64 21.80 -4.78
CA GLU A 154 -21.56 20.81 -5.37
C GLU A 154 -20.78 19.77 -6.18
N ALA A 155 -21.19 18.51 -6.08
CA ALA A 155 -20.70 17.45 -6.94
C ALA A 155 -20.88 17.80 -8.43
N GLY A 156 -19.96 17.31 -9.26
CA GLY A 156 -20.03 17.42 -10.71
C GLY A 156 -20.57 16.15 -11.36
N GLU A 157 -20.48 16.09 -12.68
CA GLU A 157 -20.49 14.84 -13.43
C GLU A 157 -19.14 14.12 -13.26
N GLY A 158 -19.16 12.78 -13.30
CA GLY A 158 -17.97 11.95 -13.03
C GLY A 158 -17.65 11.75 -11.55
N THR A 159 -16.40 11.42 -11.24
CA THR A 159 -15.89 11.13 -9.90
C THR A 159 -14.45 11.59 -9.75
N ASN A 160 -14.12 12.23 -8.63
CA ASN A 160 -12.85 12.89 -8.37
C ASN A 160 -12.16 12.26 -7.15
N TYR A 161 -11.04 11.58 -7.38
CA TYR A 161 -10.23 10.94 -6.35
C TYR A 161 -9.03 11.83 -6.02
N LEU A 162 -8.87 12.25 -4.76
CA LEU A 162 -7.63 12.87 -4.27
C LEU A 162 -6.67 11.78 -3.79
N ILE A 163 -5.63 11.54 -4.57
CA ILE A 163 -4.60 10.52 -4.33
C ILE A 163 -3.38 11.21 -3.69
N VAL A 164 -2.95 10.69 -2.54
CA VAL A 164 -1.92 11.30 -1.69
C VAL A 164 -0.81 10.29 -1.36
N GLY A 165 0.43 10.65 -1.68
CA GLY A 165 1.62 9.97 -1.19
C GLY A 165 2.14 10.67 0.07
N SER A 166 1.93 10.06 1.24
CA SER A 166 2.45 10.57 2.50
C SER A 166 3.81 9.96 2.85
N ASP A 167 4.65 10.73 3.53
CA ASP A 167 5.86 10.21 4.15
C ASP A 167 5.59 9.51 5.49
N SER A 168 4.33 9.09 5.74
CA SER A 168 3.94 8.44 6.99
C SER A 168 4.81 7.20 7.25
N ARG A 169 5.28 7.12 8.50
CA ARG A 169 6.12 6.04 9.05
C ARG A 169 5.38 5.27 10.15
N GLU A 170 4.06 5.40 10.20
CA GLU A 170 3.20 4.62 11.09
C GLU A 170 3.28 3.14 10.73
N GLY A 171 3.16 2.26 11.73
CA GLY A 171 3.38 0.82 11.58
C GLY A 171 4.84 0.38 11.36
N MET A 172 5.75 1.27 10.91
CA MET A 172 7.12 0.88 10.57
C MET A 172 8.01 0.59 11.78
N SER A 173 8.70 -0.55 11.74
CA SER A 173 9.79 -0.89 12.65
C SER A 173 11.03 0.00 12.43
N ALA A 174 11.95 0.00 13.40
CA ALA A 174 13.23 0.71 13.28
C ALA A 174 14.11 0.16 12.13
N GLU A 175 13.97 -1.14 11.81
CA GLU A 175 14.70 -1.78 10.71
C GLU A 175 14.16 -1.32 9.35
N GLU A 176 12.84 -1.25 9.18
CA GLU A 176 12.22 -0.75 7.95
C GLU A 176 12.52 0.74 7.73
N LYS A 177 12.49 1.58 8.78
CA LYS A 177 12.85 3.00 8.68
C LYS A 177 14.29 3.20 8.20
N LYS A 178 15.19 2.28 8.59
CA LYS A 178 16.58 2.22 8.11
C LYS A 178 16.67 1.70 6.67
N LYS A 179 16.00 0.58 6.34
CA LYS A 179 15.98 -0.02 4.99
C LYS A 179 15.45 0.96 3.95
N LEU A 180 14.31 1.59 4.23
CA LEU A 180 13.63 2.52 3.33
C LEU A 180 14.17 3.96 3.39
N HIS A 181 15.30 4.20 4.08
CA HIS A 181 15.95 5.52 4.18
C HIS A 181 14.96 6.64 4.56
N THR A 182 14.04 6.39 5.50
CA THR A 182 12.96 7.34 5.84
C THR A 182 13.38 8.38 6.89
N GLY A 183 14.46 8.11 7.63
CA GLY A 183 14.89 8.92 8.77
C GLY A 183 13.91 8.86 9.96
N SER A 184 14.22 9.66 10.99
CA SER A 184 13.58 9.63 12.31
C SER A 184 12.74 10.86 12.64
N ALA A 185 12.36 11.68 11.65
CA ALA A 185 11.55 12.86 11.89
C ALA A 185 10.11 12.48 12.28
N GLU A 186 9.56 13.15 13.30
CA GLU A 186 8.16 13.02 13.71
C GLU A 186 7.26 13.96 12.88
N GLY A 187 6.05 13.51 12.61
CA GLY A 187 5.05 14.21 11.78
C GLY A 187 4.87 13.58 10.39
N LYS A 188 3.62 13.60 9.89
CA LYS A 188 3.27 13.17 8.53
C LYS A 188 3.34 14.38 7.59
N ARG A 189 3.87 14.19 6.38
CA ARG A 189 3.95 15.21 5.33
C ARG A 189 3.52 14.60 3.99
N THR A 190 2.87 15.39 3.15
CA THR A 190 2.55 14.98 1.78
C THR A 190 3.63 15.48 0.82
N ASP A 191 4.21 14.53 0.08
CA ASP A 191 5.29 14.80 -0.88
C ASP A 191 4.83 14.59 -2.34
N SER A 192 3.71 13.88 -2.55
CA SER A 192 3.00 13.79 -3.83
C SER A 192 1.49 13.86 -3.58
N MET A 193 0.78 14.63 -4.42
CA MET A 193 -0.67 14.81 -4.37
C MET A 193 -1.18 14.91 -5.81
N MET A 194 -2.26 14.20 -6.13
CA MET A 194 -2.83 14.14 -7.48
C MET A 194 -4.34 14.06 -7.39
N ILE A 195 -5.04 14.72 -8.31
CA ILE A 195 -6.47 14.50 -8.54
C ILE A 195 -6.58 13.57 -9.74
N LEU A 196 -7.31 12.46 -9.60
CA LEU A 196 -7.77 11.65 -10.72
C LEU A 196 -9.26 11.91 -10.91
N HIS A 197 -9.63 12.49 -12.04
CA HIS A 197 -11.02 12.59 -12.48
C HIS A 197 -11.36 11.40 -13.38
N THR A 198 -12.57 10.85 -13.22
CA THR A 198 -13.09 9.76 -14.04
C THR A 198 -14.52 10.05 -14.48
N GLY A 199 -14.79 9.90 -15.78
CA GLY A 199 -16.11 10.14 -16.36
C GLY A 199 -16.20 9.54 -17.77
N GLY A 200 -17.28 9.87 -18.48
CA GLY A 200 -17.56 9.44 -19.84
C GLY A 200 -16.58 9.98 -20.89
N ASN A 201 -15.92 11.13 -20.65
CA ASN A 201 -14.94 11.71 -21.58
C ASN A 201 -13.47 11.31 -21.28
N GLY A 202 -13.28 10.24 -20.49
CA GLY A 202 -11.99 9.61 -20.26
C GLY A 202 -11.26 10.15 -19.01
N PRO A 203 -10.39 9.34 -18.39
CA PRO A 203 -9.80 9.70 -17.11
C PRO A 203 -8.73 10.80 -17.28
N THR A 204 -8.67 11.72 -16.31
CA THR A 204 -7.66 12.80 -16.28
C THR A 204 -6.92 12.83 -14.95
N LEU A 205 -5.59 12.67 -14.97
CA LEU A 205 -4.71 12.78 -13.82
C LEU A 205 -4.03 14.15 -13.77
N ILE A 206 -4.19 14.86 -12.66
CA ILE A 206 -3.69 16.22 -12.44
C ILE A 206 -2.80 16.23 -11.20
N SER A 207 -1.50 16.42 -11.38
CA SER A 207 -0.56 16.49 -10.27
C SER A 207 -0.58 17.88 -9.61
N LEU A 208 -0.74 17.89 -8.29
CA LEU A 208 -0.75 19.08 -7.44
C LEU A 208 0.65 19.31 -6.83
N PRO A 209 1.35 20.40 -7.17
CA PRO A 209 2.63 20.72 -6.54
C PRO A 209 2.46 20.95 -5.03
N ARG A 210 3.22 20.24 -4.20
CA ARG A 210 3.13 20.36 -2.73
C ARG A 210 3.42 21.77 -2.19
N ASP A 211 4.24 22.51 -2.93
CA ASP A 211 4.67 23.88 -2.64
C ASP A 211 3.72 24.92 -3.27
N SER A 212 2.53 24.50 -3.75
CA SER A 212 1.49 25.39 -4.26
C SER A 212 0.96 26.34 -3.20
N ASN A 213 0.80 27.60 -3.60
CA ASN A 213 0.28 28.69 -2.79
C ASN A 213 -1.24 28.58 -2.69
N VAL A 214 -1.74 28.20 -1.52
CA VAL A 214 -3.17 27.99 -1.26
C VAL A 214 -3.62 28.72 0.00
N THR A 215 -4.89 29.11 0.01
CA THR A 215 -5.55 29.71 1.17
C THR A 215 -6.16 28.60 2.02
N ILE A 216 -5.85 28.53 3.32
CA ILE A 216 -6.60 27.66 4.23
C ILE A 216 -7.95 28.34 4.54
N PRO A 217 -9.10 27.74 4.17
CA PRO A 217 -10.43 28.29 4.48
C PRO A 217 -10.77 28.05 5.96
N SER A 218 -11.99 28.42 6.38
CA SER A 218 -12.53 27.94 7.65
C SER A 218 -12.67 26.42 7.59
N TYR A 219 -12.29 25.73 8.67
CA TYR A 219 -12.34 24.28 8.77
C TYR A 219 -12.73 23.83 10.17
N LYS A 220 -13.23 22.59 10.27
CA LYS A 220 -13.53 21.94 11.55
C LYS A 220 -12.43 20.93 11.84
N GLY A 221 -11.74 21.08 12.97
CA GLY A 221 -10.61 20.24 13.34
C GLY A 221 -11.00 18.77 13.43
N SER A 222 -10.24 17.90 12.75
CA SER A 222 -10.60 16.50 12.50
C SER A 222 -10.70 15.66 13.77
N ASP A 223 -9.82 15.92 14.74
CA ASP A 223 -9.83 15.32 16.08
C ASP A 223 -10.58 16.17 17.11
N SER A 224 -10.42 17.49 17.05
CA SER A 224 -10.90 18.39 18.11
C SER A 224 -12.38 18.77 17.97
N GLY A 225 -12.95 18.61 16.77
CA GLY A 225 -14.29 19.05 16.40
C GLY A 225 -14.51 20.57 16.43
N LYS A 226 -13.47 21.37 16.72
CA LYS A 226 -13.55 22.83 16.86
C LYS A 226 -13.55 23.52 15.50
N LEU A 227 -14.31 24.60 15.36
CA LEU A 227 -14.28 25.45 14.17
C LEU A 227 -13.09 26.41 14.26
N TYR A 228 -12.21 26.35 13.27
CA TYR A 228 -11.10 27.28 13.05
C TYR A 228 -11.50 28.27 11.95
N PRO A 229 -11.55 29.59 12.23
CA PRO A 229 -11.95 30.59 11.24
C PRO A 229 -10.83 30.84 10.21
N ALA A 230 -11.22 31.11 8.96
CA ALA A 230 -10.30 31.53 7.91
C ALA A 230 -9.51 32.78 8.34
N THR A 231 -8.18 32.70 8.28
CA THR A 231 -7.27 33.82 8.59
C THR A 231 -6.84 34.62 7.35
N GLY A 232 -7.23 34.18 6.15
CA GLY A 232 -6.75 34.72 4.88
C GLY A 232 -5.26 34.40 4.59
N ARG A 233 -4.60 33.60 5.43
CA ARG A 233 -3.19 33.22 5.26
C ARG A 233 -3.01 32.32 4.04
N GLN A 234 -2.12 32.75 3.14
CA GLN A 234 -1.57 31.93 2.07
C GLN A 234 -0.44 31.05 2.62
N THR A 235 -0.48 29.75 2.33
CA THR A 235 0.53 28.78 2.76
C THR A 235 0.79 27.75 1.65
N LYS A 236 1.69 26.79 1.92
CA LYS A 236 1.96 25.66 1.01
C LYS A 236 0.89 24.58 1.17
N LEU A 237 0.49 23.93 0.08
CA LEU A 237 -0.51 22.87 0.11
C LEU A 237 -0.18 21.73 1.10
N ASN A 238 1.09 21.31 1.20
CA ASN A 238 1.49 20.30 2.19
C ASN A 238 1.41 20.77 3.66
N ALA A 239 1.30 22.07 3.92
CA ALA A 239 1.10 22.59 5.27
C ALA A 239 -0.34 22.36 5.76
N ALA A 240 -1.34 22.34 4.87
CA ALA A 240 -2.73 22.02 5.23
C ALA A 240 -2.84 20.61 5.82
N TYR A 241 -2.21 19.63 5.17
CA TYR A 241 -2.15 18.26 5.69
C TYR A 241 -1.35 18.15 7.00
N ALA A 242 -0.26 18.91 7.14
CA ALA A 242 0.53 18.93 8.37
C ALA A 242 -0.14 19.69 9.54
N GLU A 243 -1.21 20.45 9.28
CA GLU A 243 -1.93 21.27 10.26
C GLU A 243 -3.11 20.50 10.89
N ASP A 244 -3.91 19.77 10.10
CA ASP A 244 -5.07 19.00 10.58
C ASP A 244 -5.42 17.79 9.67
N GLY A 245 -4.44 17.25 8.94
CA GLY A 245 -4.57 15.96 8.27
C GLY A 245 -5.37 15.95 6.94
N PRO A 246 -5.95 14.80 6.56
CA PRO A 246 -6.51 14.58 5.23
C PRO A 246 -7.81 15.37 4.99
N GLU A 247 -8.69 15.52 5.99
CA GLU A 247 -9.91 16.30 5.84
C GLU A 247 -9.61 17.79 5.57
N LEU A 248 -8.60 18.39 6.23
CA LEU A 248 -8.16 19.76 5.95
C LEU A 248 -7.48 19.88 4.58
N LEU A 249 -6.74 18.85 4.15
CA LEU A 249 -6.17 18.83 2.80
C LEU A 249 -7.28 18.83 1.73
N VAL A 250 -8.28 17.95 1.85
CA VAL A 250 -9.45 17.92 0.95
C VAL A 250 -10.16 19.28 0.98
N ARG A 251 -10.50 19.79 2.17
CA ARG A 251 -11.14 21.10 2.36
C ARG A 251 -10.38 22.22 1.65
N THR A 252 -9.05 22.20 1.72
CA THR A 252 -8.18 23.20 1.09
C THR A 252 -8.17 23.06 -0.43
N VAL A 253 -8.08 21.84 -0.97
CA VAL A 253 -8.17 21.59 -2.42
C VAL A 253 -9.52 22.04 -2.96
N GLU A 254 -10.62 21.62 -2.33
CA GLU A 254 -11.98 22.00 -2.70
C GLU A 254 -12.19 23.52 -2.70
N ALA A 255 -11.76 24.22 -1.63
CA ALA A 255 -11.95 25.65 -1.51
C ALA A 255 -11.09 26.51 -2.47
N ASN A 256 -9.91 26.02 -2.88
CA ASN A 256 -9.02 26.76 -3.80
C ASN A 256 -9.29 26.43 -5.28
N THR A 257 -9.93 25.30 -5.58
CA THR A 257 -10.27 24.90 -6.96
C THR A 257 -11.74 25.14 -7.30
N GLY A 258 -12.66 24.90 -6.35
CA GLY A 258 -14.09 24.78 -6.61
C GLY A 258 -14.53 23.39 -7.12
N LEU A 259 -13.62 22.42 -7.17
CA LEU A 259 -13.90 21.03 -7.54
C LEU A 259 -14.28 20.22 -6.29
N HIS A 260 -15.35 19.45 -6.36
CA HIS A 260 -15.71 18.47 -5.31
C HIS A 260 -14.75 17.27 -5.35
N ILE A 261 -14.36 16.73 -4.20
CA ILE A 261 -13.54 15.52 -4.10
C ILE A 261 -14.38 14.36 -3.56
N ASP A 262 -14.87 13.51 -4.45
CA ASP A 262 -15.75 12.40 -4.09
C ASP A 262 -15.06 11.37 -3.18
N HIS A 263 -13.78 11.07 -3.44
CA HIS A 263 -13.00 10.10 -2.66
C HIS A 263 -11.58 10.58 -2.32
N TYR A 264 -11.05 10.06 -1.20
CA TYR A 264 -9.68 10.26 -0.74
C TYR A 264 -8.94 8.93 -0.63
N VAL A 265 -7.71 8.89 -1.15
CA VAL A 265 -6.81 7.73 -1.01
C VAL A 265 -5.41 8.19 -0.63
N GLU A 266 -4.89 7.70 0.48
CA GLU A 266 -3.52 7.89 0.91
C GLU A 266 -2.73 6.58 0.90
N ILE A 267 -1.48 6.67 0.45
CA ILE A 267 -0.49 5.59 0.54
C ILE A 267 0.78 6.08 1.24
N GLY A 268 1.19 5.35 2.28
CA GLY A 268 2.44 5.57 3.00
C GLY A 268 3.64 4.85 2.36
N PHE A 269 4.85 5.20 2.79
CA PHE A 269 6.10 4.65 2.23
C PHE A 269 6.24 3.13 2.37
N ALA A 270 5.90 2.57 3.54
CA ALA A 270 5.95 1.12 3.73
C ALA A 270 4.91 0.41 2.86
N GLY A 271 3.70 0.96 2.80
CA GLY A 271 2.62 0.42 1.98
C GLY A 271 2.96 0.37 0.49
N PHE A 272 3.51 1.47 -0.04
CA PHE A 272 4.03 1.52 -1.40
C PHE A 272 5.09 0.43 -1.67
N ALA A 273 6.06 0.26 -0.77
CA ALA A 273 7.08 -0.78 -0.92
C ALA A 273 6.48 -2.19 -0.88
N ASN A 274 5.54 -2.46 0.03
CA ASN A 274 4.86 -3.74 0.17
C ASN A 274 4.06 -4.12 -1.08
N ILE A 275 3.36 -3.17 -1.71
CA ILE A 275 2.63 -3.40 -2.97
C ILE A 275 3.61 -3.79 -4.09
N VAL A 276 4.72 -3.05 -4.22
CA VAL A 276 5.74 -3.33 -5.24
C VAL A 276 6.40 -4.70 -5.02
N ASP A 277 6.71 -5.08 -3.79
CA ASP A 277 7.27 -6.39 -3.47
C ASP A 277 6.24 -7.51 -3.73
N ALA A 278 4.96 -7.30 -3.42
CA ALA A 278 3.90 -8.28 -3.64
C ALA A 278 3.63 -8.60 -5.13
N VAL A 279 3.78 -7.61 -6.04
CA VAL A 279 3.71 -7.83 -7.49
C VAL A 279 4.99 -8.48 -8.07
N GLY A 280 6.04 -8.66 -7.27
CA GLY A 280 7.34 -9.17 -7.70
C GLY A 280 8.25 -8.11 -8.34
N GLY A 281 8.08 -6.84 -7.95
CA GLY A 281 8.81 -5.69 -8.47
C GLY A 281 8.25 -5.13 -9.79
N VAL A 282 8.75 -3.94 -10.17
CA VAL A 282 8.31 -3.20 -11.36
C VAL A 282 9.49 -3.01 -12.32
N GLU A 283 9.34 -3.44 -13.59
CA GLU A 283 10.35 -3.17 -14.62
C GLU A 283 10.37 -1.68 -14.97
N MET A 284 11.53 -1.04 -14.79
CA MET A 284 11.76 0.35 -15.16
C MET A 284 12.95 0.46 -16.10
N ASP A 285 12.75 1.15 -17.22
CA ASP A 285 13.84 1.62 -18.07
C ASP A 285 14.34 2.97 -17.56
N ILE A 286 15.55 2.96 -16.98
CA ILE A 286 16.17 4.11 -16.32
C ILE A 286 17.12 4.80 -17.32
N PRO A 287 16.90 6.09 -17.65
CA PRO A 287 17.55 6.73 -18.81
C PRO A 287 19.05 7.05 -18.60
N GLN A 288 19.50 7.16 -17.36
CA GLN A 288 20.88 7.47 -16.96
C GLN A 288 21.18 6.91 -15.58
N ASP A 289 22.47 6.77 -15.22
CA ASP A 289 22.87 6.36 -13.87
C ASP A 289 22.31 7.36 -12.83
N ILE A 290 21.67 6.83 -11.78
CA ILE A 290 21.07 7.60 -10.69
C ILE A 290 21.81 7.27 -9.40
N LYS A 291 22.28 8.29 -8.67
CA LYS A 291 22.84 8.13 -7.33
C LYS A 291 22.39 9.27 -6.42
N ASP A 292 21.55 8.97 -5.44
CA ASP A 292 21.03 9.94 -4.47
C ASP A 292 21.07 9.34 -3.06
N THR A 293 22.02 9.81 -2.26
CA THR A 293 22.27 9.32 -0.89
C THR A 293 21.16 9.69 0.10
N LYS A 294 20.26 10.61 -0.25
CA LYS A 294 19.12 11.00 0.63
C LYS A 294 17.90 10.12 0.40
N SER A 295 17.71 9.58 -0.80
CA SER A 295 16.66 8.62 -1.12
C SER A 295 17.12 7.16 -0.97
N GLY A 296 18.43 6.91 -1.00
CA GLY A 296 19.02 5.57 -1.04
C GLY A 296 19.13 5.00 -2.46
N ALA A 297 18.86 5.82 -3.49
CA ALA A 297 18.88 5.38 -4.88
C ALA A 297 20.32 5.19 -5.40
N ASP A 298 20.58 4.02 -5.98
CA ASP A 298 21.82 3.71 -6.71
C ASP A 298 21.45 2.78 -7.87
N PHE A 299 21.20 3.36 -9.05
CA PHE A 299 20.72 2.66 -10.23
C PHE A 299 21.65 2.87 -11.42
N LYS A 300 21.76 1.84 -12.25
CA LYS A 300 22.43 1.93 -13.55
C LYS A 300 21.45 2.27 -14.65
N LYS A 301 21.95 2.91 -15.71
CA LYS A 301 21.19 3.11 -16.94
C LYS A 301 20.71 1.77 -17.52
N GLY A 302 19.46 1.75 -18.00
CA GLY A 302 18.83 0.63 -18.70
C GLY A 302 17.66 0.02 -17.93
N LYS A 303 17.13 -1.06 -18.50
CA LYS A 303 16.04 -1.85 -17.90
C LYS A 303 16.51 -2.62 -16.68
N GLN A 304 15.83 -2.42 -15.55
CA GLN A 304 15.96 -3.27 -14.37
C GLN A 304 14.62 -3.36 -13.62
N THR A 305 14.40 -4.47 -12.92
CA THR A 305 13.23 -4.65 -12.06
C THR A 305 13.53 -4.05 -10.69
N LEU A 306 12.76 -3.05 -10.28
CA LEU A 306 12.87 -2.42 -8.96
C LEU A 306 11.99 -3.17 -7.96
N ASN A 307 12.58 -3.62 -6.86
CA ASN A 307 11.84 -4.08 -5.68
C ASN A 307 11.23 -2.89 -4.90
N GLY A 308 10.55 -3.13 -3.78
CA GLY A 308 9.85 -2.09 -3.02
C GLY A 308 10.74 -0.98 -2.50
N ASP A 309 11.91 -1.31 -1.95
CA ASP A 309 12.88 -0.32 -1.46
C ASP A 309 13.52 0.49 -2.60
N GLN A 310 13.87 -0.16 -3.70
CA GLN A 310 14.40 0.51 -4.89
C GLN A 310 13.36 1.39 -5.58
N ALA A 311 12.13 0.92 -5.73
CA ALA A 311 11.03 1.70 -6.29
C ALA A 311 10.77 2.96 -5.45
N LEU A 312 10.75 2.82 -4.13
CA LEU A 312 10.55 3.94 -3.21
C LEU A 312 11.70 4.95 -3.29
N ALA A 313 12.94 4.47 -3.37
CA ALA A 313 14.10 5.31 -3.58
C ALA A 313 14.06 6.04 -4.94
N PHE A 314 13.61 5.37 -6.00
CA PHE A 314 13.44 5.96 -7.33
C PHE A 314 12.42 7.11 -7.32
N VAL A 315 11.19 6.90 -6.83
CA VAL A 315 10.14 7.94 -6.82
C VAL A 315 10.42 9.10 -5.85
N ARG A 316 11.30 8.88 -4.85
CA ARG A 316 11.77 9.90 -3.91
C ARG A 316 13.07 10.60 -4.33
N THR A 317 13.72 10.17 -5.41
CA THR A 317 14.97 10.79 -5.88
C THR A 317 14.74 12.22 -6.32
N ARG A 318 15.54 13.16 -5.79
CA ARG A 318 15.39 14.60 -6.04
C ARG A 318 16.53 15.22 -6.85
N TYR A 319 17.69 14.56 -6.91
CA TYR A 319 18.93 15.21 -7.37
C TYR A 319 19.66 14.54 -8.55
N ALA A 320 19.25 13.33 -8.96
CA ALA A 320 20.03 12.53 -9.91
C ALA A 320 19.61 12.66 -11.38
N LEU A 321 18.51 13.35 -11.66
CA LEU A 321 18.11 13.73 -13.01
C LEU A 321 18.21 15.25 -13.07
N ALA A 322 18.98 15.80 -14.02
CA ALA A 322 19.30 17.23 -14.12
C ALA A 322 18.13 18.12 -14.60
N GLY A 323 16.90 17.75 -14.25
CA GLY A 323 15.65 18.35 -14.71
C GLY A 323 14.89 19.12 -13.64
N SER A 324 13.89 19.87 -14.07
CA SER A 324 13.02 20.69 -13.22
C SER A 324 12.09 19.82 -12.35
N ASP A 325 11.36 20.44 -11.41
CA ASP A 325 10.30 19.80 -10.60
C ASP A 325 9.30 19.02 -11.49
N LEU A 326 9.08 19.52 -12.71
CA LEU A 326 8.27 18.91 -13.77
C LEU A 326 8.73 17.49 -14.15
N ASP A 327 10.03 17.21 -14.14
CA ASP A 327 10.56 15.89 -14.49
C ASP A 327 10.44 14.91 -13.32
N ARG A 328 10.34 15.37 -12.06
CA ARG A 328 9.93 14.49 -10.94
C ARG A 328 8.53 13.95 -11.19
N THR A 329 7.58 14.82 -11.53
CA THR A 329 6.18 14.40 -11.77
C THR A 329 6.09 13.39 -12.92
N LYS A 330 6.77 13.62 -14.04
CA LYS A 330 6.81 12.67 -15.17
C LYS A 330 7.34 11.29 -14.75
N ASN A 331 8.36 11.23 -13.89
CA ASN A 331 8.89 9.96 -13.40
C ASN A 331 7.96 9.26 -12.41
N GLN A 332 7.25 10.00 -11.55
CA GLN A 332 6.21 9.44 -10.68
C GLN A 332 5.05 8.86 -11.51
N GLN A 333 4.58 9.59 -12.53
CA GLN A 333 3.55 9.12 -13.46
C GLN A 333 4.02 7.90 -14.27
N LYS A 334 5.27 7.91 -14.79
CA LYS A 334 5.88 6.74 -15.49
C LYS A 334 5.97 5.52 -14.56
N PHE A 335 6.33 5.70 -13.30
CA PHE A 335 6.39 4.62 -12.33
C PHE A 335 4.99 4.06 -12.02
N LEU A 336 4.00 4.91 -11.76
CA LEU A 336 2.62 4.47 -11.51
C LEU A 336 2.03 3.75 -12.73
N SER A 337 2.34 4.21 -13.94
CA SER A 337 2.02 3.50 -15.19
C SER A 337 2.66 2.10 -15.25
N ALA A 338 3.94 1.98 -14.94
CA ALA A 338 4.63 0.69 -14.92
C ALA A 338 4.05 -0.26 -13.84
N LEU A 339 3.75 0.25 -12.64
CA LEU A 339 3.11 -0.51 -11.57
C LEU A 339 1.69 -0.98 -11.96
N ALA A 340 0.85 -0.10 -12.49
CA ALA A 340 -0.50 -0.45 -12.93
C ALA A 340 -0.48 -1.49 -14.06
N ASN A 341 0.51 -1.42 -14.96
CA ASN A 341 0.70 -2.43 -16.00
C ASN A 341 1.20 -3.77 -15.44
N GLN A 342 2.09 -3.77 -14.45
CA GLN A 342 2.57 -4.98 -13.78
C GLN A 342 1.43 -5.70 -13.03
N VAL A 343 0.64 -4.97 -12.23
CA VAL A 343 -0.52 -5.49 -11.48
C VAL A 343 -1.55 -6.11 -12.44
N ALA A 344 -1.85 -5.42 -13.56
CA ALA A 344 -2.86 -5.84 -14.52
C ALA A 344 -2.39 -6.98 -15.48
N THR A 345 -1.24 -7.60 -15.25
CA THR A 345 -0.78 -8.74 -16.06
C THR A 345 -1.67 -9.97 -15.85
N PRO A 346 -2.05 -10.73 -16.91
CA PRO A 346 -2.84 -11.96 -16.76
C PRO A 346 -2.19 -12.99 -15.83
N SER A 347 -0.86 -13.04 -15.78
CA SER A 347 -0.10 -13.94 -14.89
C SER A 347 -0.17 -13.56 -13.41
N THR A 348 -0.57 -12.33 -13.08
CA THR A 348 -0.81 -11.84 -11.71
C THR A 348 -2.30 -11.96 -11.36
N VAL A 349 -3.18 -11.52 -12.27
CA VAL A 349 -4.65 -11.54 -12.06
C VAL A 349 -5.23 -12.96 -12.04
N LEU A 350 -4.75 -13.88 -12.90
CA LEU A 350 -5.28 -15.25 -12.97
C LEU A 350 -4.60 -16.23 -11.99
N ASN A 351 -3.59 -15.79 -11.24
CA ASN A 351 -2.87 -16.63 -10.28
C ASN A 351 -3.29 -16.27 -8.85
N PRO A 352 -4.11 -17.09 -8.15
CA PRO A 352 -4.57 -16.78 -6.80
C PRO A 352 -3.40 -16.62 -5.81
N PHE A 353 -2.29 -17.34 -5.99
CA PHE A 353 -1.11 -17.23 -5.14
C PHE A 353 -0.34 -15.92 -5.32
N LYS A 354 -0.64 -15.13 -6.38
CA LYS A 354 -0.16 -13.75 -6.54
C LYS A 354 -1.25 -12.73 -6.25
N LEU A 355 -2.46 -12.97 -6.72
CA LEU A 355 -3.62 -12.08 -6.56
C LEU A 355 -3.93 -11.81 -5.09
N TYR A 356 -4.09 -12.84 -4.25
CA TYR A 356 -4.46 -12.62 -2.85
C TYR A 356 -3.37 -11.87 -2.04
N PRO A 357 -2.07 -12.21 -2.14
CA PRO A 357 -1.03 -11.40 -1.50
C PRO A 357 -0.94 -9.97 -2.04
N THR A 358 -1.06 -9.77 -3.36
CA THR A 358 -1.04 -8.43 -3.97
C THR A 358 -2.23 -7.58 -3.52
N MET A 359 -3.43 -8.16 -3.55
CA MET A 359 -4.67 -7.50 -3.14
C MET A 359 -4.67 -7.22 -1.64
N GLY A 360 -4.26 -8.18 -0.81
CA GLY A 360 -4.12 -7.99 0.63
C GLY A 360 -3.13 -6.87 0.97
N ALA A 361 -1.90 -6.97 0.45
CA ALA A 361 -0.88 -5.94 0.64
C ALA A 361 -1.32 -4.57 0.09
N GLY A 362 -2.06 -4.52 -1.01
CA GLY A 362 -2.67 -3.31 -1.54
C GLY A 362 -3.66 -2.67 -0.56
N LEU A 363 -4.68 -3.43 -0.16
CA LEU A 363 -5.78 -2.93 0.65
C LEU A 363 -5.32 -2.58 2.08
N ASP A 364 -4.46 -3.40 2.70
CA ASP A 364 -3.83 -3.12 4.01
C ASP A 364 -2.96 -1.84 4.00
N SER A 365 -2.48 -1.42 2.82
CA SER A 365 -1.52 -0.31 2.65
C SER A 365 -2.16 1.03 2.32
N LEU A 366 -3.45 1.05 2.03
CA LEU A 366 -4.20 2.23 1.64
C LEU A 366 -5.08 2.72 2.79
N VAL A 367 -4.98 4.01 3.08
CA VAL A 367 -5.95 4.70 3.93
C VAL A 367 -6.93 5.41 3.01
N VAL A 368 -8.22 5.11 3.15
CA VAL A 368 -9.28 5.65 2.29
C VAL A 368 -10.33 6.40 3.09
N ASP A 369 -11.22 7.13 2.42
CA ASP A 369 -12.41 7.67 3.06
C ASP A 369 -13.44 6.58 3.42
N LYS A 370 -14.35 6.94 4.31
CA LYS A 370 -15.40 6.05 4.83
C LYS A 370 -16.38 5.55 3.76
N ASP A 371 -16.64 6.35 2.74
CA ASP A 371 -17.65 6.06 1.72
C ASP A 371 -17.07 5.24 0.57
N MET A 372 -15.74 5.25 0.37
CA MET A 372 -15.04 4.47 -0.64
C MET A 372 -15.12 2.95 -0.45
N GLY A 373 -15.59 2.23 -1.46
CA GLY A 373 -15.62 0.78 -1.53
C GLY A 373 -14.57 0.17 -2.47
N LEU A 374 -14.57 -1.17 -2.52
CA LEU A 374 -13.70 -1.94 -3.44
C LEU A 374 -13.97 -1.64 -4.92
N PHE A 375 -15.22 -1.31 -5.28
CA PHE A 375 -15.58 -0.97 -6.66
C PHE A 375 -15.03 0.38 -7.09
N ASP A 376 -14.97 1.36 -6.18
CA ASP A 376 -14.43 2.69 -6.44
C ASP A 376 -12.91 2.63 -6.54
N LEU A 377 -12.26 1.83 -5.68
CA LEU A 377 -10.82 1.53 -5.80
C LEU A 377 -10.46 0.80 -7.10
N ALA A 378 -11.28 -0.17 -7.51
CA ALA A 378 -11.10 -0.84 -8.80
C ALA A 378 -11.28 0.15 -9.97
N SER A 379 -12.29 1.03 -9.90
CA SER A 379 -12.55 2.06 -10.92
C SER A 379 -11.40 3.06 -11.00
N MET A 380 -10.90 3.55 -9.86
CA MET A 380 -9.70 4.40 -9.75
C MET A 380 -8.48 3.70 -10.36
N PHE A 381 -8.25 2.43 -10.06
CA PHE A 381 -7.14 1.66 -10.64
C PHE A 381 -7.23 1.54 -12.17
N TRP A 382 -8.41 1.21 -12.71
CA TRP A 382 -8.62 1.14 -14.15
C TRP A 382 -8.49 2.50 -14.83
N ALA A 383 -8.95 3.57 -14.19
CA ALA A 383 -8.77 4.94 -14.68
C ALA A 383 -7.29 5.37 -14.70
N MET A 384 -6.52 5.09 -13.64
CA MET A 384 -5.06 5.32 -13.64
C MET A 384 -4.36 4.52 -14.75
N LYS A 385 -4.80 3.28 -15.00
CA LYS A 385 -4.31 2.47 -16.13
C LYS A 385 -4.68 3.08 -17.48
N GLY A 386 -5.90 3.63 -17.64
CA GLY A 386 -6.34 4.33 -18.86
C GLY A 386 -5.48 5.55 -19.18
N VAL A 387 -5.26 6.43 -18.19
CA VAL A 387 -4.30 7.56 -18.30
C VAL A 387 -2.91 7.08 -18.72
N SER A 388 -2.48 5.95 -18.15
CA SER A 388 -1.17 5.34 -18.42
C SER A 388 -1.06 4.64 -19.78
N GLY A 389 -2.17 4.20 -20.35
CA GLY A 389 -2.27 3.48 -21.63
C GLY A 389 -2.45 4.39 -22.85
N GLY A 390 -2.77 5.67 -22.64
CA GLY A 390 -3.06 6.65 -23.69
C GLY A 390 -4.54 6.95 -23.90
N ASP A 391 -5.43 6.26 -23.18
CA ASP A 391 -6.89 6.47 -23.21
C ASP A 391 -7.35 7.63 -22.31
N GLY A 392 -6.42 8.29 -21.61
CA GLY A 392 -6.69 9.40 -20.71
C GLY A 392 -5.59 10.45 -20.72
N LYS A 393 -5.82 11.56 -20.01
CA LYS A 393 -4.91 12.72 -19.98
C LYS A 393 -4.10 12.77 -18.70
N SER A 394 -2.82 13.12 -18.80
CA SER A 394 -1.95 13.39 -17.64
C SER A 394 -1.36 14.80 -17.74
N MET A 395 -1.44 15.58 -16.66
CA MET A 395 -0.92 16.95 -16.63
C MET A 395 -0.51 17.43 -15.23
N ASN A 396 0.27 18.51 -15.16
CA ASN A 396 0.46 19.28 -13.93
C ASN A 396 -0.67 20.30 -13.77
N MET A 397 -1.01 20.65 -12.53
CA MET A 397 -1.86 21.80 -12.23
C MET A 397 -1.29 23.07 -12.89
N PRO A 398 -2.06 23.85 -13.67
CA PRO A 398 -1.57 25.05 -14.34
C PRO A 398 -1.02 26.09 -13.35
N ILE A 399 0.21 26.57 -13.60
CA ILE A 399 0.90 27.55 -12.76
C ILE A 399 1.15 28.88 -13.49
N ALA A 400 1.09 29.99 -12.77
CA ALA A 400 1.40 31.33 -13.24
C ALA A 400 2.85 31.77 -12.89
N GLY A 401 3.60 30.94 -12.15
CA GLY A 401 4.94 31.24 -11.66
C GLY A 401 5.01 31.18 -10.13
N ASN A 402 5.81 32.05 -9.52
CA ASN A 402 5.94 32.14 -8.06
C ASN A 402 5.10 33.30 -7.51
N SER A 403 4.45 33.05 -6.37
CA SER A 403 3.78 34.06 -5.54
C SER A 403 4.81 34.94 -4.81
N ALA A 404 4.36 36.06 -4.24
CA ALA A 404 5.20 37.01 -3.49
C ALA A 404 5.91 36.39 -2.26
N ASN A 405 5.42 35.26 -1.76
CA ASN A 405 6.02 34.46 -0.68
C ASN A 405 6.96 33.33 -1.17
N GLY A 406 7.20 33.22 -2.48
CA GLY A 406 8.05 32.18 -3.08
C GLY A 406 7.37 30.82 -3.30
N ASN A 407 6.09 30.68 -2.98
CA ASN A 407 5.30 29.47 -3.28
C ASN A 407 4.86 29.42 -4.76
N LEU A 408 4.54 28.24 -5.28
CA LEU A 408 4.06 28.08 -6.67
C LEU A 408 2.62 28.59 -6.80
N GLN A 409 2.38 29.64 -7.59
CA GLN A 409 1.05 30.22 -7.78
C GLN A 409 0.32 29.50 -8.93
N TRP A 410 -0.92 29.08 -8.69
CA TRP A 410 -1.79 28.55 -9.76
C TRP A 410 -2.25 29.64 -10.72
N ASP A 411 -2.37 29.29 -12.00
CA ASP A 411 -3.01 30.13 -13.03
C ASP A 411 -4.53 30.03 -12.86
N THR A 412 -5.12 31.00 -12.16
CA THR A 412 -6.55 31.01 -11.81
C THR A 412 -7.48 31.00 -13.03
N ALA A 413 -7.04 31.51 -14.19
CA ALA A 413 -7.84 31.47 -15.41
C ALA A 413 -7.86 30.05 -16.00
N LYS A 414 -6.68 29.43 -16.16
CA LYS A 414 -6.58 28.03 -16.62
C LYS A 414 -7.22 27.04 -15.64
N VAL A 415 -7.04 27.24 -14.33
CA VAL A 415 -7.65 26.39 -13.29
C VAL A 415 -9.16 26.50 -13.30
N LYS A 416 -9.74 27.70 -13.47
CA LYS A 416 -11.20 27.84 -13.58
C LYS A 416 -11.76 27.11 -14.80
N THR A 417 -11.11 27.20 -15.95
CA THR A 417 -11.50 26.42 -17.15
C THR A 417 -11.36 24.93 -16.91
N LEU A 418 -10.25 24.48 -16.33
CA LEU A 418 -10.00 23.07 -16.00
C LEU A 418 -11.09 22.53 -15.06
N VAL A 419 -11.38 23.21 -13.95
CA VAL A 419 -12.40 22.78 -12.98
C VAL A 419 -13.80 22.80 -13.60
N SER A 420 -14.12 23.77 -14.46
CA SER A 420 -15.39 23.76 -15.20
C SER A 420 -15.51 22.53 -16.11
N GLN A 421 -14.43 22.15 -16.79
CA GLN A 421 -14.41 20.97 -17.65
C GLN A 421 -14.60 19.70 -16.82
N LEU A 422 -13.88 19.56 -15.71
CA LEU A 422 -14.01 18.40 -14.82
C LEU A 422 -15.40 18.33 -14.15
N LYS A 423 -15.99 19.46 -13.74
CA LYS A 423 -17.34 19.46 -13.13
C LYS A 423 -18.43 19.04 -14.13
N ASN A 424 -18.21 19.27 -15.42
CA ASN A 424 -19.13 18.93 -16.50
C ASN A 424 -18.75 17.63 -17.25
N ASP A 425 -17.76 16.86 -16.78
CA ASP A 425 -17.16 15.71 -17.49
C ASP A 425 -16.83 16.05 -18.97
N GLU A 426 -16.34 17.26 -19.26
CA GLU A 426 -15.92 17.69 -20.59
C GLU A 426 -14.46 17.30 -20.87
N THR A 427 -14.15 17.00 -22.14
CA THR A 427 -12.77 16.75 -22.59
C THR A 427 -11.84 17.90 -22.21
N VAL A 428 -10.89 17.63 -21.32
CA VAL A 428 -9.98 18.65 -20.79
C VAL A 428 -9.11 19.23 -21.91
N THR A 429 -9.33 20.49 -22.28
CA THR A 429 -8.53 21.18 -23.32
C THR A 429 -7.33 21.92 -22.75
N VAL A 430 -7.36 22.28 -21.46
CA VAL A 430 -6.27 22.99 -20.77
C VAL A 430 -4.98 22.17 -20.78
N SER A 431 -3.86 22.77 -21.18
CA SER A 431 -2.52 22.18 -21.05
C SER A 431 -1.83 22.64 -19.76
N GLY A 432 -1.07 21.73 -19.15
CA GLY A 432 -0.03 22.11 -18.19
C GLY A 432 1.10 22.85 -18.90
N ASN A 433 1.84 23.66 -18.14
CA ASN A 433 3.07 24.32 -18.63
C ASN A 433 4.27 23.35 -18.63
#